data_AF-A0AAU9IN42-F1
#
_entry.id   AF-A0AAU9IN42-F1
#
_cell.length_a   1.000
_cell.length_b   1.000
_cell.length_c   1.000
_cell.angle_alpha   90.00
_cell.angle_beta   90.00
_cell.angle_gamma   90.00
#
_symmetry.space_group_name_H-M   'P 1'
#
loop_
_entity.id
_entity.type
_entity.pdbx_description
1 polymer ?
#
loop_
_entity_poly.entity_id
_entity_poly.type
_entity_poly.pdbx_seq_one_letter_code
_entity_poly.pdbx_strand_id
1 'polypeptide(L)'
;MDNRDYSAGDMSPVSPFSKFCLTSLPSIGDFSIRAIEAMDIENDEEIKPEQQETPPIPCGCQRTHCLKLYCECFANNRYCIGCNCHNCHNLPGFEVHREEAIKQIIERNPGAFREDFSTIQKSCHCKRSNCAKKYCECYEAGKPCSALCKCEGCKNIGNQ
;
A
#
# COMPACT_ATOMS: atom_id res chain seq x y z
N MET A 1 -40.53 -0.87 35.43
CA MET A 1 -40.40 -2.22 36.02
C MET A 1 -40.86 -3.17 34.95
N ASP A 2 -39.93 -3.85 34.30
CA ASP A 2 -40.16 -5.18 33.74
C ASP A 2 -38.78 -5.82 33.53
N ASN A 3 -38.49 -6.74 34.45
CA ASN A 3 -37.37 -7.67 34.40
C ASN A 3 -37.64 -8.73 33.33
N ARG A 4 -36.57 -9.17 32.67
CA ARG A 4 -36.38 -10.54 32.14
C ARG A 4 -34.91 -10.67 31.74
N ASP A 5 -34.10 -11.17 32.67
CA ASP A 5 -33.73 -12.58 32.86
C ASP A 5 -32.41 -12.90 32.15
N TYR A 6 -31.33 -12.93 32.95
CA TYR A 6 -30.08 -13.59 32.62
C TYR A 6 -30.34 -15.10 32.67
N SER A 7 -30.00 -15.81 31.60
CA SER A 7 -29.80 -17.26 31.64
C SER A 7 -28.76 -17.71 30.62
N ALA A 8 -28.05 -18.74 31.03
CA ALA A 8 -26.72 -19.16 30.62
C ALA A 8 -26.64 -19.84 29.24
N GLY A 9 -25.44 -19.76 28.66
CA GLY A 9 -24.82 -20.86 27.94
C GLY A 9 -25.08 -20.94 26.44
N ASP A 10 -24.22 -20.31 25.65
CA ASP A 10 -23.87 -20.85 24.34
C ASP A 10 -22.35 -20.70 24.11
N MET A 11 -21.61 -21.81 24.28
CA MET A 11 -20.20 -21.90 23.92
C MET A 11 -20.11 -22.08 22.42
N SER A 12 -20.14 -20.97 21.68
CA SER A 12 -19.82 -21.00 20.25
C SER A 12 -18.38 -21.52 20.06
N PRO A 13 -18.12 -22.42 19.10
CA PRO A 13 -16.79 -22.98 18.89
C PRO A 13 -15.82 -21.87 18.47
N VAL A 14 -14.78 -21.66 19.27
CA VAL A 14 -13.71 -20.72 18.97
C VAL A 14 -13.04 -21.07 17.64
N SER A 15 -12.88 -20.04 16.80
CA SER A 15 -12.25 -20.10 15.48
C SER A 15 -10.88 -20.80 15.54
N PRO A 16 -10.51 -21.62 14.53
CA PRO A 16 -9.19 -22.26 14.43
C PRO A 16 -8.02 -21.28 14.55
N PHE A 17 -8.23 -20.01 14.17
CA PHE A 17 -7.25 -18.94 14.29
C PHE A 17 -6.93 -18.57 15.74
N SER A 18 -7.89 -18.73 16.67
CA SER A 18 -7.68 -18.43 18.09
C SER A 18 -6.76 -19.45 18.78
N LYS A 19 -6.60 -20.65 18.23
CA LYS A 19 -5.69 -21.68 18.77
C LYS A 19 -4.24 -21.43 18.38
N PHE A 20 -3.98 -20.63 17.34
CA PHE A 20 -2.63 -20.33 16.87
C PHE A 20 -1.91 -19.27 17.72
N CYS A 21 -2.66 -18.41 18.42
CA CYS A 21 -2.07 -17.38 19.30
C CYS A 21 -1.71 -17.88 20.72
N LEU A 22 -2.07 -19.12 21.07
CA LEU A 22 -1.80 -19.69 22.41
C LEU A 22 -0.62 -20.66 22.42
N THR A 23 -0.03 -20.96 21.26
CA THR A 23 1.18 -21.76 21.18
C THR A 23 2.39 -20.85 21.40
N SER A 24 3.17 -21.14 22.44
CA SER A 24 4.43 -20.47 22.71
C SER A 24 5.36 -20.53 21.50
N LEU A 25 5.87 -19.39 21.06
CA LEU A 25 6.93 -19.31 20.07
C LEU A 25 8.15 -20.10 20.56
N PRO A 26 8.80 -20.92 19.72
CA PRO A 26 10.05 -21.56 20.10
C PRO A 26 11.10 -20.48 20.40
N SER A 27 11.83 -20.69 21.51
CA SER A 27 12.93 -19.82 21.92
C SER A 27 13.97 -19.72 20.81
N ILE A 28 14.31 -18.50 20.41
CA ILE A 28 15.41 -18.21 19.48
C ILE A 28 16.71 -18.43 20.26
N GLY A 29 17.07 -19.68 20.45
CA GLY A 29 18.33 -20.12 21.03
C GLY A 29 18.87 -21.25 20.17
N ASP A 30 20.10 -21.08 19.69
CA ASP A 30 20.94 -22.09 19.05
C ASP A 30 20.86 -22.25 17.52
N PHE A 31 20.81 -21.13 16.79
CA PHE A 31 21.47 -21.10 15.47
C PHE A 31 22.97 -20.88 15.70
N SER A 32 23.71 -21.98 15.74
CA SER A 32 25.18 -21.96 15.81
C SER A 32 25.74 -21.33 14.54
N ILE A 33 26.16 -20.07 14.60
CA ILE A 33 27.02 -19.45 13.58
C ILE A 33 28.40 -20.09 13.75
N ARG A 34 28.64 -21.21 13.07
CA ARG A 34 29.97 -21.77 12.91
C ARG A 34 30.46 -21.51 11.50
N ALA A 35 31.56 -20.77 11.44
CA ALA A 35 32.56 -20.71 10.37
C ALA A 35 32.08 -20.15 9.02
N ILE A 36 32.20 -18.83 8.86
CA ILE A 36 32.65 -18.26 7.59
C ILE A 36 34.15 -18.00 7.78
N GLU A 37 34.95 -19.02 7.49
CA GLU A 37 36.36 -18.81 7.20
C GLU A 37 36.49 -18.44 5.72
N ALA A 38 37.31 -17.43 5.48
CA ALA A 38 37.74 -16.80 4.23
C ALA A 38 37.46 -17.58 2.93
N MET A 39 36.70 -16.94 2.04
CA MET A 39 36.85 -17.08 0.59
C MET A 39 36.85 -15.67 -0.01
N ASP A 40 38.00 -15.25 -0.53
CA ASP A 40 38.16 -14.00 -1.28
C ASP A 40 37.32 -14.10 -2.56
N ILE A 41 36.26 -13.30 -2.67
CA ILE A 41 35.49 -13.13 -3.90
C ILE A 41 35.64 -11.66 -4.29
N GLU A 42 36.66 -11.37 -5.10
CA GLU A 42 36.63 -10.21 -5.98
C GLU A 42 35.63 -10.52 -7.09
N ASN A 43 34.38 -10.11 -6.90
CA ASN A 43 33.43 -9.98 -8.01
C ASN A 43 32.34 -8.96 -7.63
N ASP A 44 32.55 -7.72 -8.06
CA ASP A 44 31.57 -6.61 -7.97
C ASP A 44 30.43 -6.79 -8.99
N GLU A 45 29.75 -7.94 -8.98
CA GLU A 45 28.40 -8.01 -9.58
C GLU A 45 27.39 -7.65 -8.50
N GLU A 46 26.91 -6.40 -8.58
CA GLU A 46 25.78 -5.90 -7.80
C GLU A 46 24.59 -6.87 -7.92
N ILE A 47 24.33 -7.62 -6.86
CA ILE A 47 23.08 -8.37 -6.70
C ILE A 47 21.97 -7.33 -6.46
N LYS A 48 21.38 -6.81 -7.54
CA LYS A 48 20.17 -6.01 -7.48
C LYS A 48 19.08 -6.91 -6.87
N PRO A 49 18.49 -6.57 -5.71
CA PRO A 49 17.48 -7.42 -5.08
C PRO A 49 16.32 -7.59 -6.06
N GLU A 50 16.10 -8.83 -6.46
CA GLU A 50 15.02 -9.22 -7.37
C GLU A 50 13.70 -8.89 -6.68
N GLN A 51 13.04 -7.85 -7.18
CA GLN A 51 11.77 -7.37 -6.67
C GLN A 51 10.76 -8.49 -6.88
N GLN A 52 10.28 -9.11 -5.80
CA GLN A 52 9.14 -10.03 -5.88
C GLN A 52 7.92 -9.22 -6.35
N GLU A 53 7.67 -9.22 -7.66
CA GLU A 53 6.55 -8.54 -8.29
C GLU A 53 5.24 -9.18 -7.84
N THR A 54 4.62 -8.63 -6.79
CA THR A 54 3.25 -9.00 -6.45
C THR A 54 2.35 -8.69 -7.65
N PRO A 55 1.47 -9.61 -8.07
CA PRO A 55 0.61 -9.40 -9.23
C PRO A 55 -0.18 -8.08 -9.10
N PRO A 56 -0.28 -7.26 -10.15
CA PRO A 56 -0.97 -5.97 -10.08
C PRO A 56 -2.44 -6.12 -9.70
N ILE A 57 -2.89 -5.36 -8.71
CA ILE A 57 -4.28 -5.40 -8.23
C ILE A 57 -5.23 -4.90 -9.35
N PRO A 58 -6.27 -5.68 -9.74
CA PRO A 58 -7.22 -5.25 -10.77
C PRO A 58 -8.11 -4.11 -10.25
N CYS A 59 -8.35 -3.08 -11.07
CA CYS A 59 -9.18 -1.95 -10.66
C CYS A 59 -10.69 -2.24 -10.83
N GLY A 60 -11.52 -1.49 -10.09
CA GLY A 60 -13.00 -1.54 -10.16
C GLY A 60 -13.62 -0.20 -10.54
N CYS A 61 -12.96 0.58 -11.41
CA CYS A 61 -13.37 1.95 -11.71
C CYS A 61 -14.73 2.02 -12.45
N GLN A 62 -15.62 2.91 -12.00
CA GLN A 62 -16.96 3.07 -12.59
C GLN A 62 -17.15 4.36 -13.40
N ARG A 63 -16.36 5.41 -13.14
CA ARG A 63 -16.64 6.77 -13.64
C ARG A 63 -15.44 7.49 -14.27
N THR A 64 -14.27 6.86 -14.27
CA THR A 64 -13.03 7.52 -14.69
C THR A 64 -12.63 7.17 -16.12
N HIS A 65 -13.33 6.22 -16.76
CA HIS A 65 -12.87 5.54 -17.98
C HIS A 65 -11.44 4.99 -17.85
N CYS A 66 -10.97 4.82 -16.62
CA CYS A 66 -9.58 4.53 -16.28
C CYS A 66 -8.56 5.56 -16.81
N LEU A 67 -8.97 6.80 -17.12
CA LEU A 67 -8.08 7.87 -17.62
C LEU A 67 -7.84 8.97 -16.56
N LYS A 68 -7.93 8.62 -15.28
CA LYS A 68 -7.68 9.54 -14.14
C LYS A 68 -6.85 8.81 -13.10
N LEU A 69 -6.05 9.55 -12.33
CA LEU A 69 -5.17 9.01 -11.28
C LEU A 69 -5.90 8.30 -10.12
N TYR A 70 -7.24 8.37 -10.05
CA TYR A 70 -8.03 7.52 -9.15
C TYR A 70 -8.00 6.04 -9.55
N CYS A 71 -7.65 5.73 -10.79
CA CYS A 71 -7.42 4.36 -11.26
C CYS A 71 -5.96 4.00 -10.99
N GLU A 72 -5.71 3.01 -10.14
CA GLU A 72 -4.36 2.54 -9.84
C GLU A 72 -3.61 2.05 -11.07
N CYS A 73 -4.28 1.43 -12.04
CA CYS A 73 -3.64 1.03 -13.29
C CYS A 73 -3.06 2.26 -14.01
N PHE A 74 -3.89 3.27 -14.19
CA PHE A 74 -3.47 4.49 -14.89
C PHE A 74 -2.48 5.33 -14.10
N ALA A 75 -2.63 5.42 -12.77
CA ALA A 75 -1.70 6.14 -11.90
C ALA A 75 -0.29 5.54 -11.92
N ASN A 76 -0.17 4.22 -12.10
CA ASN A 76 1.09 3.52 -12.29
C ASN A 76 1.50 3.42 -13.77
N ASN A 77 0.95 4.28 -14.63
CA ASN A 77 1.21 4.31 -16.07
C ASN A 77 1.02 2.95 -16.80
N ARG A 78 0.26 2.01 -16.23
CA ARG A 78 -0.02 0.69 -16.81
C ARG A 78 -1.40 0.64 -17.46
N TYR A 79 -1.56 -0.21 -18.48
CA TYR A 79 -2.87 -0.54 -19.01
C TYR A 79 -3.70 -1.33 -18.00
N CYS A 80 -5.02 -1.28 -18.15
CA CYS A 80 -5.90 -2.20 -17.44
C CYS A 80 -5.78 -3.59 -18.08
N ILE A 81 -5.43 -4.60 -17.29
CA ILE A 81 -5.36 -6.00 -17.70
C ILE A 81 -6.22 -6.80 -16.71
N GLY A 82 -7.22 -7.55 -17.21
CA GLY A 82 -8.11 -8.35 -16.37
C GLY A 82 -8.86 -7.57 -15.28
N CYS A 83 -9.18 -6.28 -15.52
CA CYS A 83 -9.81 -5.41 -14.53
C CYS A 83 -11.34 -5.49 -14.54
N ASN A 84 -11.97 -5.11 -13.41
CA ASN A 84 -13.43 -5.07 -13.21
C ASN A 84 -14.02 -3.66 -13.48
N CYS A 85 -13.34 -2.83 -14.27
CA CYS A 85 -13.75 -1.47 -14.58
C CYS A 85 -14.82 -1.39 -15.68
N HIS A 86 -15.68 -0.38 -15.63
CA HIS A 86 -16.71 -0.11 -16.64
C HIS A 86 -16.26 0.98 -17.62
N ASN A 87 -16.59 0.79 -18.90
CA ASN A 87 -16.25 1.69 -20.02
C ASN A 87 -14.75 2.08 -20.01
N CYS A 88 -13.87 1.09 -19.99
CA CYS A 88 -12.43 1.32 -19.86
C CYS A 88 -11.83 1.86 -21.15
N HIS A 89 -11.20 3.03 -21.09
CA HIS A 89 -10.40 3.59 -22.18
C HIS A 89 -8.88 3.53 -21.87
N ASN A 90 -8.48 2.89 -20.77
CA ASN A 90 -7.08 2.60 -20.48
C ASN A 90 -6.67 1.23 -21.06
N LEU A 91 -6.83 1.11 -22.37
CA LEU A 91 -6.53 -0.08 -23.17
C LEU A 91 -5.75 0.36 -24.43
N PRO A 92 -4.93 -0.52 -25.04
CA PRO A 92 -4.20 -0.19 -26.26
C PRO A 92 -5.08 0.27 -27.43
N GLY A 93 -6.36 -0.10 -27.45
CA GLY A 93 -7.31 0.35 -28.48
C GLY A 93 -7.74 1.82 -28.38
N PHE A 94 -7.41 2.51 -27.29
CA PHE A 94 -7.87 3.89 -27.00
C PHE A 94 -6.69 4.85 -26.78
N GLU A 95 -5.53 4.62 -27.39
CA GLU A 95 -4.31 5.43 -27.18
C GLU A 95 -4.55 6.93 -27.29
N VAL A 96 -5.27 7.39 -28.30
CA VAL A 96 -5.52 8.82 -28.50
C VAL A 96 -6.12 9.48 -27.25
N HIS A 97 -7.12 8.83 -26.65
CA HIS A 97 -7.75 9.33 -25.42
C HIS A 97 -6.82 9.20 -24.20
N ARG A 98 -6.04 8.11 -24.16
CA ARG A 98 -5.09 7.85 -23.08
C ARG A 98 -3.95 8.88 -23.07
N GLU A 99 -3.33 9.13 -24.21
CA GLU A 99 -2.27 10.12 -24.40
C GLU A 99 -2.75 11.54 -24.10
N GLU A 100 -3.95 11.90 -24.56
CA GLU A 100 -4.55 13.21 -24.25
C GLU A 100 -4.74 13.38 -22.74
N ALA A 101 -5.25 12.35 -22.05
CA ALA A 101 -5.41 12.39 -20.60
C ALA A 101 -4.07 12.50 -19.86
N ILE A 102 -3.06 11.74 -20.29
CA ILE A 102 -1.69 11.81 -19.74
C ILE A 102 -1.13 13.22 -19.90
N LYS A 103 -1.21 13.79 -21.10
CA LYS A 103 -0.72 15.15 -21.41
C LYS A 103 -1.37 16.19 -20.50
N GLN A 104 -2.71 16.18 -20.38
CA GLN A 104 -3.45 17.12 -19.52
C GLN A 104 -3.11 16.98 -18.02
N ILE A 105 -2.69 15.79 -17.58
CA ILE A 105 -2.28 15.56 -16.19
C ILE A 105 -0.85 16.08 -15.96
N ILE A 106 0.07 15.81 -16.88
CA ILE A 106 1.45 16.29 -16.82
C ILE A 106 1.51 17.82 -16.89
N GLU A 107 0.71 18.46 -17.76
CA GLU A 107 0.66 19.92 -17.86
C GLU A 107 0.23 20.59 -16.54
N ARG A 108 -0.65 19.94 -15.77
CA ARG A 108 -1.09 20.44 -14.46
C ARG A 108 -0.14 20.07 -13.33
N ASN A 109 0.47 18.89 -13.42
CA ASN A 109 1.43 18.38 -12.44
C ASN A 109 2.49 17.53 -13.17
N PRO A 110 3.66 18.12 -13.48
CA PRO A 110 4.73 17.41 -14.20
C PRO A 110 5.24 16.15 -13.49
N GLY A 111 4.99 16.02 -12.18
CA GLY A 111 5.38 14.87 -11.39
C GLY A 111 4.32 13.79 -11.20
N ALA A 112 3.20 13.85 -11.92
CA ALA A 112 2.04 13.01 -11.67
C ALA A 112 2.22 11.49 -11.91
N PHE A 113 3.19 11.09 -12.74
CA PHE A 113 3.41 9.70 -13.16
C PHE A 113 4.81 9.16 -12.81
N ARG A 114 5.50 9.73 -11.81
CA ARG A 114 6.85 9.25 -11.44
C ARG A 114 6.77 7.86 -10.79
N GLU A 115 7.63 6.95 -11.25
CA GLU A 115 7.72 5.57 -10.77
C GLU A 115 8.35 5.48 -9.36
N ASP A 116 9.16 6.47 -8.96
CA ASP A 116 9.90 6.45 -7.70
C ASP A 116 9.43 7.50 -6.69
N PHE A 117 8.52 7.07 -5.80
CA PHE A 117 8.10 7.83 -4.61
C PHE A 117 9.10 7.73 -3.44
N SER A 118 10.27 7.09 -3.63
CA SER A 118 11.24 6.86 -2.55
C SER A 118 11.96 8.15 -2.12
N THR A 119 12.14 9.12 -3.03
CA THR A 119 12.97 10.31 -2.79
C THR A 119 12.17 11.61 -2.66
N ILE A 120 10.93 11.68 -3.15
CA ILE A 120 10.08 12.87 -2.95
C ILE A 120 9.51 12.82 -1.53
N GLN A 121 9.87 13.82 -0.70
CA GLN A 121 9.32 13.96 0.64
C GLN A 121 7.79 14.07 0.57
N LYS A 122 7.09 13.00 0.95
CA LYS A 122 5.62 12.96 1.01
C LYS A 122 5.10 14.02 1.99
N SER A 123 4.01 14.69 1.63
CA SER A 123 3.40 15.76 2.42
C SER A 123 1.88 15.69 2.32
N CYS A 124 1.20 15.55 3.45
CA CYS A 124 -0.26 15.40 3.46
C CYS A 124 -1.00 16.69 3.85
N HIS A 125 -2.27 16.79 3.43
CA HIS A 125 -3.19 17.89 3.74
C HIS A 125 -4.45 17.39 4.46
N CYS A 126 -4.31 16.36 5.28
CA CYS A 126 -5.43 15.68 5.92
C CYS A 126 -6.17 16.59 6.91
N LYS A 127 -7.51 16.70 6.77
CA LYS A 127 -8.36 17.48 7.68
C LYS A 127 -9.21 16.65 8.65
N ARG A 128 -9.50 15.39 8.30
CA ARG A 128 -10.48 14.55 9.03
C ARG A 128 -9.95 13.18 9.45
N SER A 129 -8.87 12.70 8.85
CA SER A 129 -8.31 11.39 9.19
C SER A 129 -7.46 11.40 10.45
N ASN A 130 -7.12 12.60 10.96
CA ASN A 130 -6.08 12.81 11.96
C ASN A 130 -4.77 12.08 11.61
N CYS A 131 -4.54 11.83 10.32
CA CYS A 131 -3.43 11.02 9.82
C CYS A 131 -3.35 9.59 10.37
N ALA A 132 -4.40 9.05 10.99
CA ALA A 132 -4.39 7.73 11.63
C ALA A 132 -5.07 6.63 10.78
N LYS A 133 -5.26 6.89 9.48
CA LYS A 133 -5.96 6.02 8.53
C LYS A 133 -5.29 6.12 7.17
N LYS A 134 -5.47 5.09 6.32
CA LYS A 134 -4.90 5.01 4.96
C LYS A 134 -5.33 6.12 3.99
N TYR A 135 -6.29 6.97 4.37
CA TYR A 135 -6.56 8.22 3.64
C TYR A 135 -5.39 9.22 3.68
N CYS A 136 -4.46 9.06 4.63
CA CYS A 136 -3.24 9.84 4.70
C CYS A 136 -2.11 9.07 4.01
N GLU A 137 -1.49 9.69 3.01
CA GLU A 137 -0.35 9.13 2.28
C GLU A 137 0.87 8.84 3.16
N CYS A 138 1.08 9.58 4.26
CA CYS A 138 2.14 9.31 5.20
C CYS A 138 1.85 8.02 5.97
N TYR A 139 0.62 7.90 6.49
CA TYR A 139 0.17 6.72 7.24
C TYR A 139 0.14 5.47 6.38
N GLU A 140 -0.37 5.55 5.15
CA GLU A 140 -0.35 4.46 4.20
C GLU A 140 1.07 4.00 3.87
N ALA A 141 2.01 4.94 3.77
CA ALA A 141 3.42 4.64 3.56
C ALA A 141 4.16 4.15 4.82
N GLY A 142 3.48 4.02 5.96
CA GLY A 142 4.09 3.63 7.24
C GLY A 142 5.10 4.64 7.78
N LYS A 143 5.01 5.91 7.36
CA LYS A 143 5.91 6.99 7.79
C LYS A 143 5.16 8.02 8.64
N PRO A 144 5.80 8.59 9.67
CA PRO A 144 5.19 9.69 10.41
C PRO A 144 5.04 10.93 9.52
N CYS A 145 4.06 11.78 9.84
CA CYS A 145 3.96 13.09 9.21
C CYS A 145 5.19 13.92 9.56
N SER A 146 5.71 14.65 8.56
CA SER A 146 6.86 15.56 8.70
C SER A 146 6.40 17.02 8.80
N ALA A 147 7.35 17.93 9.00
CA ALA A 147 7.10 19.38 9.00
C ALA A 147 6.55 19.92 7.66
N LEU A 148 6.66 19.16 6.57
CA LEU A 148 6.06 19.53 5.28
C LEU A 148 4.54 19.29 5.23
N CYS A 149 3.99 18.49 6.14
CA CYS A 149 2.58 18.17 6.15
C CYS A 149 1.75 19.36 6.67
N LYS A 150 0.69 19.71 5.96
CA LYS A 150 -0.28 20.76 6.35
C LYS A 150 -1.57 20.15 6.91
N CYS A 151 -1.46 19.04 7.61
CA CYS A 151 -2.58 18.31 8.19
C CYS A 151 -3.07 18.97 9.49
N GLU A 152 -4.38 18.89 9.74
CA GLU A 152 -5.04 19.42 10.93
C GLU A 152 -5.29 18.29 11.94
N GLY A 153 -4.92 18.52 13.22
CA GLY A 153 -5.10 17.53 14.29
C GLY A 153 -4.35 16.21 14.07
N CYS A 154 -3.11 16.27 13.61
CA CYS A 154 -2.31 15.08 13.29
C CYS A 154 -2.06 14.19 14.52
N LYS A 155 -2.32 12.89 14.38
CA LYS A 155 -1.96 11.83 15.35
C LYS A 155 -0.86 10.90 14.84
N ASN A 156 -0.38 11.11 13.62
CA ASN A 156 0.72 10.35 13.01
C ASN A 156 2.06 11.05 13.25
N ILE A 157 2.37 11.28 14.52
CA ILE A 157 3.64 11.83 14.97
C ILE A 157 4.53 10.63 15.31
N GLY A 158 5.72 10.55 14.72
CA GLY A 158 6.63 9.43 14.97
C GLY A 158 7.03 9.47 16.43
N ASN A 159 6.68 8.45 17.20
CA ASN A 159 7.23 8.31 18.54
C ASN A 159 8.73 8.03 18.39
N GLN A 160 9.56 8.97 18.84
CA GLN A 160 10.93 8.66 19.24
C GLN A 160 10.90 8.02 20.62
#